data_AF-A0A060C866-F1
#
_entry.id   AF-A0A060C866-F1
#
_cell.length_a   1.000
_cell.length_b   1.000
_cell.length_c   1.000
_cell.angle_alpha   90.00
_cell.angle_beta   90.00
_cell.angle_gamma   90.00
#
_symmetry.space_group_name_H-M   'P 1'
#
loop_
_entity.id
_entity.type
_entity.pdbx_description
1 polymer ?
#
loop_
_entity_poly.entity_id
_entity_poly.type
_entity_poly.pdbx_seq_one_letter_code
_entity_poly.pdbx_strand_id
1 'polypeptide(L)'
;ESCGGKDIFAMSEYFRQTDPSRLVHYESIFWDRRYNETSDMESQMYTKAADIQKFLSEHRDKPFICCEYTHSMGNSNGGIAQVYGTDRDGTSLSGRIYWDFVDQALWHRDRYGKRSHGLW
;
A
#
# COMPACT_ATOMS: atom_id res chain seq x y z
N GLU A 1 -5.09 6.64 -4.24
CA GLU A 1 -4.33 7.59 -5.10
C GLU A 1 -5.17 8.82 -5.47
N SER A 2 -5.52 9.66 -4.50
CA SER A 2 -6.41 10.83 -4.74
C SER A 2 -5.74 12.16 -4.41
N CYS A 3 -4.41 12.18 -4.29
CA CYS A 3 -3.60 13.29 -3.78
C CYS A 3 -3.93 13.69 -2.32
N GLY A 4 -3.16 14.57 -1.71
CA GLY A 4 -3.48 15.15 -0.41
C GLY A 4 -4.40 16.36 -0.51
N GLY A 5 -4.88 16.86 0.64
CA GLY A 5 -5.69 18.07 0.68
C GLY A 5 -6.58 18.17 1.90
N LYS A 6 -7.19 19.35 2.06
CA LYS A 6 -8.04 19.67 3.22
C LYS A 6 -9.25 18.74 3.34
N ASP A 7 -9.83 18.32 2.21
CA ASP A 7 -11.02 17.47 2.22
C ASP A 7 -10.72 16.07 2.77
N ILE A 8 -9.59 15.46 2.35
CA ILE A 8 -9.16 14.16 2.87
C ILE A 8 -8.78 14.28 4.36
N PHE A 9 -8.12 15.39 4.75
CA PHE A 9 -7.81 15.66 6.16
C PHE A 9 -9.09 15.81 7.01
N ALA A 10 -10.10 16.54 6.54
CA ALA A 10 -11.37 16.67 7.24
C ALA A 10 -12.07 15.32 7.41
N MET A 11 -11.96 14.44 6.41
CA MET A 11 -12.48 13.07 6.48
C MET A 11 -11.73 12.22 7.52
N SER A 12 -10.39 12.33 7.61
CA SER A 12 -9.63 11.62 8.66
C SER A 12 -10.04 12.07 10.06
N GLU A 13 -10.23 13.38 10.26
CA GLU A 13 -10.68 13.91 11.55
C GLU A 13 -12.08 13.42 11.92
N TYR A 14 -12.99 13.34 10.94
CA TYR A 14 -14.31 12.79 11.15
C TYR A 14 -14.25 11.33 11.63
N PHE A 15 -13.43 10.49 11.01
CA PHE A 15 -13.29 9.08 11.42
C PHE A 15 -12.69 8.94 12.82
N ARG A 16 -11.67 9.75 13.16
CA ARG A 16 -11.10 9.75 14.52
C ARG A 16 -12.13 10.15 15.59
N GLN A 17 -12.99 11.11 15.28
CA GLN A 17 -14.05 11.55 16.20
C GLN A 17 -15.17 10.51 16.33
N THR A 18 -15.53 9.85 15.22
CA THR A 18 -16.67 8.93 15.16
C THR A 18 -16.32 7.55 15.73
N ASP A 19 -15.09 7.08 15.49
CA ASP A 19 -14.59 5.82 16.00
C ASP A 19 -13.09 5.91 16.36
N PRO A 20 -12.76 6.38 17.57
CA PRO A 20 -11.38 6.51 18.02
C PRO A 20 -10.70 5.17 18.30
N SER A 21 -11.39 4.03 18.16
CA SER A 21 -10.81 2.71 18.41
C SER A 21 -9.99 2.17 17.23
N ARG A 22 -10.07 2.81 16.06
CA ARG A 22 -9.41 2.38 14.83
C ARG A 22 -8.45 3.44 14.31
N LEU A 23 -7.36 2.97 13.71
CA LEU A 23 -6.39 3.83 13.02
C LEU A 23 -6.90 4.22 11.64
N VAL A 24 -6.60 5.46 11.23
CA VAL A 24 -6.81 5.97 9.88
C VAL A 24 -5.53 5.78 9.06
N HIS A 25 -5.68 5.20 7.88
CA HIS A 25 -4.61 4.98 6.91
C HIS A 25 -4.87 5.78 5.64
N TYR A 26 -3.88 6.52 5.17
CA TYR A 26 -3.89 7.16 3.86
C TYR A 26 -2.48 7.28 3.29
N GLU A 27 -2.21 6.59 2.17
CA GLU A 27 -0.87 6.54 1.56
C GLU A 27 -0.39 7.90 1.06
N SER A 28 -1.28 8.71 0.47
CA SER A 28 -0.83 9.84 -0.33
C SER A 28 -0.27 11.01 0.50
N ILE A 29 -0.25 10.91 1.84
CA ILE A 29 0.52 11.83 2.69
C ILE A 29 2.03 11.74 2.43
N PHE A 30 2.52 10.60 1.93
CA PHE A 30 3.92 10.44 1.56
C PHE A 30 4.32 11.41 0.44
N TRP A 31 3.40 11.63 -0.51
CA TRP A 31 3.58 12.53 -1.64
C TRP A 31 3.18 13.99 -1.32
N ASP A 32 2.25 14.20 -0.39
CA ASP A 32 1.77 15.51 0.01
C ASP A 32 1.66 15.66 1.54
N ARG A 33 2.66 16.32 2.13
CA ARG A 33 2.81 16.52 3.57
C ARG A 33 2.03 17.71 4.13
N ARG A 34 1.28 18.47 3.32
CA ARG A 34 0.56 19.70 3.78
C ARG A 34 -0.40 19.42 4.96
N TYR A 35 -0.98 18.22 4.99
CA TYR A 35 -1.83 17.73 6.07
C TYR A 35 -1.29 16.39 6.59
N ASN A 36 -0.06 16.39 7.11
CA ASN A 36 0.66 15.17 7.53
C ASN A 36 -0.08 14.32 8.59
N GLU A 37 -0.97 14.94 9.36
CA GLU A 37 -1.80 14.27 10.37
C GLU A 37 -3.02 13.55 9.77
N THR A 38 -3.14 13.45 8.45
CA THR A 38 -4.25 12.71 7.80
C THR A 38 -4.19 11.20 8.05
N SER A 39 -3.00 10.64 8.29
CA SER A 39 -2.79 9.20 8.53
C SER A 39 -2.06 8.98 9.85
N ASP A 40 -2.45 7.94 10.58
CA ASP A 40 -1.82 7.52 11.84
C ASP A 40 -0.58 6.64 11.60
N MET A 41 -0.30 6.30 10.34
CA MET A 41 0.84 5.52 9.91
C MET A 41 1.46 6.10 8.63
N GLU A 42 2.75 5.86 8.45
CA GLU A 42 3.40 6.06 7.16
C GLU A 42 3.04 4.89 6.24
N SER A 43 2.75 5.21 4.98
CA SER A 43 2.44 4.20 3.99
C SER A 43 2.99 4.59 2.64
N GLN A 44 3.48 3.59 1.90
CA GLN A 44 3.95 3.76 0.54
C GLN A 44 3.54 2.57 -0.33
N MET A 45 3.51 2.77 -1.65
CA MET A 45 3.22 1.75 -2.65
C MET A 45 4.47 1.40 -3.45
N TYR A 46 4.74 0.10 -3.61
CA TYR A 46 5.81 -0.48 -4.44
C TYR A 46 7.23 0.01 -4.14
N THR A 47 7.48 0.45 -2.90
CA THR A 47 8.79 0.94 -2.48
C THR A 47 9.84 -0.17 -2.47
N LYS A 48 11.02 0.13 -3.02
CA LYS A 48 12.15 -0.82 -3.02
C LYS A 48 12.64 -1.03 -1.58
N ALA A 49 13.11 -2.22 -1.25
CA ALA A 49 13.61 -2.52 0.10
C ALA A 49 14.69 -1.55 0.60
N ALA A 50 15.63 -1.14 -0.25
CA ALA A 50 16.67 -0.19 0.13
C ALA A 50 16.09 1.18 0.51
N ASP A 51 15.05 1.62 -0.19
CA ASP A 51 14.37 2.90 0.07
C ASP A 51 13.52 2.81 1.35
N ILE A 52 12.90 1.66 1.62
CA ILE A 52 12.22 1.38 2.90
C ILE A 52 13.21 1.47 4.07
N GLN A 53 14.37 0.81 3.95
CA GLN A 53 15.41 0.86 4.98
C GLN A 53 15.89 2.28 5.22
N LYS A 54 16.15 3.03 4.15
CA LYS A 54 16.55 4.43 4.25
C LYS A 54 15.49 5.27 4.95
N PHE A 55 14.23 5.17 4.53
CA PHE A 55 13.13 5.92 5.14
C PHE A 55 13.01 5.62 6.63
N LEU A 56 13.06 4.34 7.03
CA LEU A 56 13.00 3.91 8.43
C LEU A 56 14.24 4.25 9.26
N SER A 57 15.35 4.65 8.64
CA SER A 57 16.51 5.18 9.35
C SER A 57 16.35 6.66 9.73
N GLU A 58 15.51 7.39 9.00
CA GLU A 58 15.31 8.83 9.13
C GLU A 58 13.97 9.18 9.82
N HIS A 59 12.95 8.33 9.68
CA HIS A 59 11.59 8.55 10.18
C HIS A 59 11.15 7.44 11.14
N ARG A 60 10.75 7.83 12.36
CA ARG A 60 10.39 6.90 13.45
C ARG A 60 9.16 7.33 14.24
N ASP A 61 8.51 8.40 13.83
CA ASP A 61 7.35 9.01 14.47
C ASP A 61 6.08 8.16 14.32
N LYS A 62 5.96 7.41 13.22
CA LYS A 62 4.80 6.58 12.90
C LYS A 62 5.21 5.17 12.50
N PRO A 63 4.36 4.14 12.73
CA PRO A 63 4.56 2.83 12.13
C PRO A 63 4.50 2.95 10.60
N PHE A 64 5.22 2.08 9.90
CA PHE A 64 5.28 2.08 8.45
C PHE A 64 4.63 0.82 7.88
N ILE A 65 3.86 0.97 6.80
CA ILE A 65 3.35 -0.15 6.01
C ILE A 65 3.60 0.03 4.51
N CYS A 66 3.79 -1.07 3.79
CA CYS A 66 3.60 -1.06 2.34
C CYS A 66 2.16 -1.50 2.05
N CYS A 67 1.28 -0.54 1.76
CA CYS A 67 -0.13 -0.85 1.46
C CYS A 67 -0.30 -1.56 0.11
N GLU A 68 0.67 -1.41 -0.78
CA GLU A 68 0.85 -2.25 -1.96
C GLU A 68 2.36 -2.52 -2.11
N TYR A 69 2.78 -3.78 -2.10
CA TYR A 69 4.20 -4.11 -2.03
C TYR A 69 4.73 -4.78 -3.30
N THR A 70 4.07 -5.84 -3.78
CA THR A 70 4.50 -6.59 -4.96
C THR A 70 3.31 -6.84 -5.86
N HIS A 71 3.51 -6.61 -7.15
CA HIS A 71 2.48 -6.71 -8.17
C HIS A 71 2.46 -8.12 -8.76
N SER A 72 1.38 -8.86 -8.52
CA SER A 72 1.24 -10.30 -8.73
C SER A 72 0.75 -10.67 -10.14
N MET A 73 0.80 -9.74 -11.08
CA MET A 73 0.29 -9.95 -12.44
C MET A 73 1.13 -10.98 -13.22
N GLY A 74 0.47 -12.05 -13.66
CA GLY A 74 1.10 -13.10 -14.46
C GLY A 74 2.14 -13.90 -13.65
N ASN A 75 3.28 -14.20 -14.26
CA ASN A 75 4.40 -14.84 -13.58
C ASN A 75 5.32 -13.77 -12.97
N SER A 76 5.04 -13.37 -11.74
CA SER A 76 5.66 -12.21 -11.07
C SER A 76 6.23 -12.57 -9.69
N ASN A 77 6.27 -11.62 -8.76
CA ASN A 77 6.61 -11.79 -7.35
C ASN A 77 8.02 -12.33 -7.09
N GLY A 78 8.96 -12.07 -8.00
CA GLY A 78 10.38 -12.27 -7.75
C GLY A 78 10.90 -11.28 -6.70
N GLY A 79 11.99 -11.65 -6.01
CA GLY A 79 12.71 -10.69 -5.15
C GLY A 79 12.10 -10.43 -3.77
N ILE A 80 11.07 -11.19 -3.37
CA ILE A 80 10.39 -10.99 -2.08
C ILE A 80 11.33 -11.25 -0.89
N ALA A 81 12.19 -12.27 -0.97
CA ALA A 81 13.09 -12.65 0.12
C ALA A 81 14.04 -11.52 0.55
N GLN A 82 14.48 -10.70 -0.39
CA GLN A 82 15.37 -9.55 -0.16
C GLN A 82 14.71 -8.50 0.73
N VAL A 83 13.39 -8.39 0.67
CA VAL A 83 12.65 -7.37 1.40
C VAL A 83 12.29 -7.83 2.81
N TYR A 84 12.05 -9.12 3.03
CA TYR A 84 11.98 -9.68 4.39
C TYR A 84 13.29 -9.54 5.18
N GLY A 85 14.43 -9.42 4.49
CA GLY A 85 15.71 -9.08 5.12
C GLY A 85 15.69 -7.74 5.87
N THR A 86 14.76 -6.83 5.56
CA THR A 86 14.62 -5.51 6.20
C THR A 86 13.93 -5.54 7.58
N ASP A 87 13.35 -6.67 7.97
CA ASP A 87 12.60 -6.82 9.24
C ASP A 87 13.49 -7.16 10.45
N ARG A 88 14.74 -7.54 10.21
CA ARG A 88 15.56 -8.25 11.21
C ARG A 88 16.13 -7.37 12.33
N ASP A 89 16.07 -6.05 12.19
CA ASP A 89 16.78 -5.10 13.08
C ASP A 89 15.85 -4.25 13.97
N GLY A 90 14.62 -4.72 14.24
CA GLY A 90 13.68 -3.99 15.10
C GLY A 90 13.09 -2.73 14.44
N THR A 91 12.89 -2.80 13.12
CA THR A 91 12.34 -1.73 12.28
C THR A 91 10.84 -1.54 12.51
N SER A 92 10.35 -0.30 12.42
CA SER A 92 8.92 0.08 12.55
C SER A 92 8.02 -0.41 11.40
N LEU A 93 8.50 -1.37 10.60
CA LEU A 93 7.79 -1.94 9.45
C LEU A 93 6.75 -2.93 9.94
N SER A 94 5.50 -2.50 9.93
CA SER A 94 4.37 -3.21 10.53
C SER A 94 3.65 -4.15 9.57
N GLY A 95 3.88 -4.02 8.25
CA GLY A 95 3.26 -4.92 7.28
C GLY A 95 3.52 -4.57 5.82
N ARG A 96 3.21 -5.55 4.96
CA ARG A 96 3.29 -5.46 3.50
C ARG A 96 2.07 -6.19 2.91
N ILE A 97 1.33 -5.53 2.03
CA ILE A 97 0.13 -6.09 1.41
C ILE A 97 0.43 -6.37 -0.07
N TYR A 98 0.16 -7.60 -0.50
CA TYR A 98 0.39 -8.06 -1.87
C TYR A 98 -0.71 -7.51 -2.77
N TRP A 99 -0.33 -7.01 -3.94
CA TRP A 99 -1.26 -6.52 -4.94
C TRP A 99 -1.34 -7.51 -6.10
N ASP A 100 -2.47 -8.10 -6.45
CA ASP A 100 -3.74 -8.16 -5.75
C ASP A 100 -4.09 -9.63 -5.44
N PHE A 101 -5.31 -9.87 -4.95
CA PHE A 101 -5.73 -11.21 -4.51
C PHE A 101 -6.21 -12.11 -5.65
N VAL A 102 -6.89 -11.55 -6.65
CA VAL A 102 -7.55 -12.32 -7.70
C VAL A 102 -7.57 -11.53 -9.01
N ASP A 103 -7.29 -12.22 -10.12
CA ASP A 103 -7.39 -11.64 -11.45
C ASP A 103 -8.82 -11.16 -11.74
N GLN A 104 -8.93 -9.89 -12.11
CA GLN A 104 -10.21 -9.26 -12.48
C GLN A 104 -10.56 -9.56 -13.94
N ALA A 105 -10.79 -10.85 -14.25
CA ALA A 105 -10.99 -11.30 -15.62
C ALA A 105 -12.43 -11.78 -15.88
N LEU A 106 -12.99 -11.39 -17.03
CA LEU A 106 -14.30 -11.87 -17.47
C LEU A 106 -14.15 -13.07 -18.40
N TRP A 107 -15.01 -14.06 -18.22
CA TRP A 107 -15.11 -15.17 -19.16
C TRP A 107 -15.63 -14.71 -20.51
N HIS A 108 -14.99 -15.14 -21.59
CA HIS A 108 -15.51 -14.99 -22.94
C HIS A 108 -15.33 -16.27 -23.77
N ARG A 109 -16.05 -16.34 -24.89
CA ARG A 109 -15.89 -17.37 -25.92
C ARG A 109 -15.55 -16.70 -27.24
N ASP A 110 -14.56 -17.25 -27.93
CA ASP A 110 -14.22 -16.79 -29.28
C ASP A 110 -15.23 -17.31 -30.33
N ARG A 111 -15.03 -16.90 -31.59
CA ARG A 111 -15.86 -17.32 -32.73
C ARG A 111 -15.83 -18.83 -33.02
N TYR A 112 -14.88 -19.55 -32.44
CA TYR A 112 -14.74 -21.01 -32.56
C TYR A 112 -15.29 -21.74 -31.32
N GLY A 113 -15.87 -21.02 -30.36
CA GLY A 113 -16.44 -21.56 -29.13
C GLY A 113 -15.42 -21.85 -28.02
N LYS A 114 -14.12 -21.53 -28.24
CA LYS A 114 -13.06 -21.71 -27.25
C LYS A 114 -13.25 -20.70 -26.13
N ARG A 115 -13.15 -21.17 -24.88
CA ARG A 115 -13.27 -20.33 -23.70
C ARG A 115 -11.92 -19.75 -23.31
N SER A 116 -11.92 -18.49 -22.88
CA SER A 116 -10.76 -17.79 -22.32
C SER A 116 -11.23 -16.76 -21.29
N HIS A 117 -10.31 -16.37 -20.41
CA HIS A 117 -10.51 -15.19 -19.57
C HIS A 117 -9.99 -13.99 -20.36
N GLY A 118 -10.82 -12.97 -20.53
CA GLY A 118 -10.40 -11.66 -21.01
C GLY A 118 -9.94 -10.86 -19.80
N LEU A 119 -8.65 -10.58 -19.75
CA LEU A 119 -8.12 -9.51 -18.90
C LEU A 119 -8.43 -8.19 -19.62
N TRP A 120 -8.86 -7.18 -18.86
CA TRP A 120 -9.05 -5.82 -19.36
C TRP A 120 -7.71 -5.18 -19.74
#